data_AF-A0A1Y2IFV3-F1
#
_entry.id   AF-A0A1Y2IFV3-F1
#
_cell.length_a   1.000
_cell.length_b   1.000
_cell.length_c   1.000
_cell.angle_alpha   90.00
_cell.angle_beta   90.00
_cell.angle_gamma   90.00
#
_symmetry.space_group_name_H-M   'P 1'
#
loop_
_entity.id
_entity.type
_entity.pdbx_description
1 polymer ?
#
loop_
_entity_poly.entity_id
_entity_poly.type
_entity_poly.pdbx_seq_one_letter_code
_entity_poly.pdbx_strand_id
1 'polypeptide(L)'
;MTNKKNKQAKKKQQQQAAEALANGEANGSVDVHEHEQLAAAEPAPAEAPTDAQKEEAPKEEVIEEVDPVAEAEKVKEQGNAAFKAGRFQDAIEQYSKAIDLRPSEPTYWTNRAAAYMALKRFRPALSDCQQAASLQSENPSPKTLVRLARCQLSTGSTAPALSTLRSVLAIDPKNDAALKLQQRVLELEAHLRNLEGARNRKEWGMARIALDKCMQVIENEGGDVPIQWRLWKVEHEIARKNWDAASIAANDALRFEPNSPDALTVRGLLMFLTTRTAQATQHVQSALRLDPGHVAAMKLRKRIKDVERLKEEGNLLFKTGKLQEAADKYGEALERIGADEREGNGGHIRAVLLSNRATTYVKLERWDDALADVEVSLELDSTSFKAARTRARIFVHMEKFEAAISDFKSAIEQAELEGSDADVRALKAELKKAEVALKQSKTKDYYKILGVERTCTEMEIKKAYRRESLKHHPDKGGDEEKFKLISEAHTVLSDPVKRQRYDLGEDDEDDRFGGMGGGVDLSELFAQFHGHGFGGGRGPGFSSYGGGGGFGGGYGGYGGYGGGGYSRGDFSF
;
A
#
# COMPACT_ATOMS: atom_id res chain seq x y z
N MET A 1 -49.31 -13.49 7.58
CA MET A 1 -49.35 -13.82 6.13
C MET A 1 -49.31 -12.56 5.26
N THR A 2 -48.25 -11.74 5.36
CA THR A 2 -48.17 -10.45 4.63
C THR A 2 -46.84 -10.21 3.92
N ASN A 3 -45.80 -11.02 4.15
CA ASN A 3 -44.49 -10.85 3.50
C ASN A 3 -44.23 -11.70 2.24
N LYS A 4 -45.15 -12.61 1.86
CA LYS A 4 -45.04 -13.36 0.59
C LYS A 4 -45.64 -12.62 -0.63
N LYS A 5 -46.63 -11.74 -0.43
CA LYS A 5 -47.28 -10.98 -1.52
C LYS A 5 -46.39 -9.87 -2.09
N ASN A 6 -45.59 -9.18 -1.26
CA ASN A 6 -44.67 -8.14 -1.73
C ASN A 6 -43.46 -8.66 -2.52
N LYS A 7 -43.05 -9.92 -2.29
CA LYS A 7 -41.94 -10.53 -3.02
C LYS A 7 -42.35 -11.05 -4.41
N GLN A 8 -43.63 -11.41 -4.59
CA GLN A 8 -44.19 -11.77 -5.90
C GLN A 8 -44.51 -10.54 -6.77
N ALA A 9 -44.91 -9.41 -6.17
CA ALA A 9 -45.15 -8.17 -6.92
C ALA A 9 -43.86 -7.55 -7.52
N LYS A 10 -42.75 -7.54 -6.77
CA LYS A 10 -41.45 -7.05 -7.27
C LYS A 10 -40.83 -7.93 -8.35
N LYS A 11 -41.05 -9.25 -8.30
CA LYS A 11 -40.55 -10.19 -9.31
C LYS A 11 -41.31 -10.09 -10.64
N LYS A 12 -42.60 -9.71 -10.60
CA LYS A 12 -43.44 -9.49 -11.79
C LYS A 12 -43.12 -8.16 -12.50
N GLN A 13 -42.74 -7.12 -11.76
CA GLN A 13 -42.27 -5.85 -12.34
C GLN A 13 -40.87 -5.93 -12.96
N GLN A 14 -39.97 -6.78 -12.45
CA GLN A 14 -38.64 -6.98 -13.05
C GLN A 14 -38.65 -7.92 -14.27
N GLN A 15 -39.60 -8.87 -14.36
CA GLN A 15 -39.75 -9.71 -15.55
C GLN A 15 -40.44 -8.99 -16.71
N GLN A 16 -41.40 -8.10 -16.45
CA GLN A 16 -42.04 -7.28 -17.49
C GLN A 16 -41.12 -6.19 -18.05
N ALA A 17 -40.11 -5.76 -17.30
CA ALA A 17 -39.08 -4.83 -17.78
C ALA A 17 -38.01 -5.52 -18.67
N ALA A 18 -37.84 -6.84 -18.55
CA ALA A 18 -36.86 -7.60 -19.32
C ALA A 18 -37.40 -8.05 -20.70
N GLU A 19 -38.72 -8.28 -20.84
CA GLU A 19 -39.35 -8.62 -22.12
C GLU A 19 -39.60 -7.40 -23.03
N ALA A 20 -39.57 -6.17 -22.49
CA ALA A 20 -39.70 -4.94 -23.28
C ALA A 20 -38.38 -4.47 -23.94
N LEU A 21 -37.24 -5.09 -23.58
CA LEU A 21 -35.91 -4.73 -24.09
C LEU A 21 -35.38 -5.69 -25.17
N ALA A 22 -36.14 -6.73 -25.52
CA ALA A 22 -35.72 -7.75 -26.50
C ALA A 22 -36.36 -7.60 -27.89
N ASN A 23 -37.36 -6.73 -28.06
CA ASN A 23 -38.04 -6.50 -29.35
C ASN A 23 -38.06 -5.01 -29.68
N GLY A 24 -37.08 -4.55 -30.46
CA GLY A 24 -37.04 -3.15 -30.90
C GLY A 24 -35.80 -2.78 -31.71
N GLU A 25 -35.51 -3.51 -32.78
CA GLU A 25 -34.74 -2.94 -33.89
C GLU A 25 -35.70 -2.24 -34.85
N ALA A 26 -35.47 -0.95 -35.07
CA ALA A 26 -35.55 -0.21 -36.35
C ALA A 26 -36.04 1.24 -36.15
N ASN A 27 -35.25 2.16 -36.70
CA ASN A 27 -35.54 3.54 -37.08
C ASN A 27 -35.79 4.62 -36.01
N GLY A 28 -34.94 5.65 -36.09
CA GLY A 28 -35.43 6.98 -36.45
C GLY A 28 -35.61 7.99 -35.31
N SER A 29 -34.63 8.88 -35.21
CA SER A 29 -34.68 10.30 -34.81
C SER A 29 -36.07 10.94 -34.59
N VAL A 30 -36.19 11.65 -33.47
CA VAL A 30 -37.30 12.56 -33.09
C VAL A 30 -36.67 13.70 -32.24
N ASP A 31 -36.96 15.01 -32.29
CA ASP A 31 -37.90 15.86 -33.07
C ASP A 31 -37.90 17.31 -32.47
N VAL A 32 -38.75 18.18 -33.06
CA VAL A 32 -39.56 19.29 -32.45
C VAL A 32 -38.95 20.71 -32.43
N HIS A 33 -39.58 21.81 -32.90
CA HIS A 33 -40.89 22.20 -33.47
C HIS A 33 -40.71 23.61 -34.14
N GLU A 34 -41.58 24.26 -34.94
CA GLU A 34 -43.04 24.21 -35.16
C GLU A 34 -43.43 24.99 -36.45
N HIS A 35 -44.45 24.50 -37.15
CA HIS A 35 -45.55 25.14 -37.92
C HIS A 35 -45.36 26.47 -38.72
N GLU A 36 -45.77 26.50 -40.01
CA GLU A 36 -47.13 26.92 -40.45
C GLU A 36 -47.37 26.84 -42.01
N GLN A 37 -48.43 26.08 -42.36
CA GLN A 37 -49.42 26.12 -43.47
C GLN A 37 -49.10 26.53 -44.94
N LEU A 38 -49.68 25.71 -45.85
CA LEU A 38 -49.79 25.86 -47.31
C LEU A 38 -51.23 26.25 -47.72
N ALA A 39 -51.38 27.07 -48.77
CA ALA A 39 -52.55 27.06 -49.66
C ALA A 39 -52.19 27.61 -51.06
N ALA A 40 -52.75 26.99 -52.11
CA ALA A 40 -52.52 27.29 -53.53
C ALA A 40 -53.69 28.06 -54.17
N ALA A 41 -53.43 28.86 -55.21
CA ALA A 41 -54.39 29.32 -56.22
C ALA A 41 -53.70 29.85 -57.51
N GLU A 42 -54.32 29.60 -58.67
CA GLU A 42 -53.94 29.98 -60.07
C GLU A 42 -54.30 31.47 -60.44
N PRO A 43 -54.36 31.93 -61.72
CA PRO A 43 -53.26 32.37 -62.61
C PRO A 43 -53.43 33.79 -63.27
N ALA A 44 -52.35 34.30 -63.93
CA ALA A 44 -52.25 35.32 -65.02
C ALA A 44 -52.65 36.81 -64.74
N PRO A 45 -52.21 37.86 -65.52
CA PRO A 45 -51.62 37.87 -66.88
C PRO A 45 -50.40 38.81 -67.12
N ALA A 46 -50.05 38.91 -68.40
CA ALA A 46 -48.85 39.44 -69.08
C ALA A 46 -48.53 40.94 -68.96
N GLU A 47 -47.25 41.28 -69.21
CA GLU A 47 -46.82 42.31 -70.19
C GLU A 47 -45.30 42.23 -70.47
N ALA A 48 -44.93 42.32 -71.75
CA ALA A 48 -43.57 42.55 -72.30
C ALA A 48 -43.50 44.03 -72.79
N PRO A 49 -42.41 44.58 -73.40
CA PRO A 49 -41.04 44.10 -73.69
C PRO A 49 -39.95 45.12 -73.21
N THR A 50 -38.64 44.89 -73.35
CA THR A 50 -37.82 45.56 -74.39
C THR A 50 -36.34 45.14 -74.36
N ASP A 51 -35.83 44.89 -75.57
CA ASP A 51 -34.49 45.10 -76.12
C ASP A 51 -33.19 44.59 -75.44
N ALA A 52 -32.74 43.46 -75.99
CA ALA A 52 -31.50 43.31 -76.77
C ALA A 52 -30.24 44.04 -76.30
N GLN A 53 -29.31 43.27 -75.70
CA GLN A 53 -27.86 43.53 -75.81
C GLN A 53 -27.07 42.24 -76.02
N LYS A 54 -26.55 42.12 -77.25
CA LYS A 54 -25.28 41.54 -77.71
C LYS A 54 -24.64 40.37 -76.94
N GLU A 55 -24.52 39.25 -77.64
CA GLU A 55 -23.49 38.24 -77.44
C GLU A 55 -22.09 38.88 -77.44
N GLU A 56 -21.36 38.73 -76.32
CA GLU A 56 -19.91 38.81 -76.29
C GLU A 56 -19.35 37.40 -76.07
N ALA A 57 -18.32 37.08 -76.86
CA ALA A 57 -17.61 35.81 -76.89
C ALA A 57 -17.00 35.43 -75.52
N PRO A 58 -16.69 34.14 -75.29
CA PRO A 58 -16.12 33.68 -74.03
C PRO A 58 -14.73 34.31 -73.85
N LYS A 59 -14.54 35.05 -72.75
CA LYS A 59 -13.19 35.39 -72.28
C LYS A 59 -12.57 34.11 -71.78
N GLU A 60 -11.52 33.66 -72.47
CA GLU A 60 -10.60 32.64 -71.96
C GLU A 60 -10.15 33.07 -70.56
N GLU A 61 -10.55 32.31 -69.55
CA GLU A 61 -9.93 32.38 -68.23
C GLU A 61 -8.49 31.90 -68.39
N VAL A 62 -7.57 32.86 -68.34
CA VAL A 62 -6.14 32.62 -68.20
C VAL A 62 -5.97 31.83 -66.90
N ILE A 63 -5.69 30.52 -67.01
CA ILE A 63 -5.15 29.75 -65.91
C ILE A 63 -3.76 30.34 -65.67
N GLU A 64 -3.62 31.23 -64.68
CA GLU A 64 -2.31 31.63 -64.19
C GLU A 64 -1.60 30.34 -63.73
N GLU A 65 -0.59 29.90 -64.49
CA GLU A 65 0.41 28.96 -63.98
C GLU A 65 1.11 29.65 -62.81
N VAL A 66 0.53 29.50 -61.62
CA VAL A 66 1.13 29.98 -60.38
C VAL A 66 2.42 29.19 -60.21
N ASP A 67 3.56 29.86 -60.38
CA ASP A 67 4.87 29.28 -60.12
C ASP A 67 4.88 28.68 -58.70
N PRO A 68 4.96 27.34 -58.57
CA PRO A 68 4.91 26.67 -57.27
C PRO A 68 6.00 27.16 -56.31
N VAL A 69 7.12 27.68 -56.85
CA VAL A 69 8.22 28.24 -56.07
C VAL A 69 7.82 29.58 -55.45
N ALA A 70 7.21 30.48 -56.23
CA ALA A 70 6.79 31.79 -55.74
C ALA A 70 5.70 31.68 -54.67
N GLU A 71 4.74 30.76 -54.86
CA GLU A 71 3.69 30.53 -53.87
C GLU A 71 4.25 29.86 -52.60
N ALA A 72 5.19 28.91 -52.72
CA ALA A 72 5.85 28.31 -51.56
C ALA A 72 6.62 29.35 -50.71
N GLU A 73 7.32 30.28 -51.36
CA GLU A 73 8.05 31.35 -50.68
C GLU A 73 7.13 32.34 -49.97
N LYS A 74 6.02 32.73 -50.61
CA LYS A 74 4.99 33.59 -50.02
C LYS A 74 4.34 32.94 -48.80
N VAL A 75 3.97 31.67 -48.90
CA VAL A 75 3.39 30.90 -47.80
C VAL A 75 4.40 30.73 -46.66
N LYS A 76 5.68 30.48 -46.96
CA LYS A 76 6.78 30.49 -45.97
C LYS A 76 6.88 31.85 -45.26
N GLU A 77 6.75 32.96 -45.97
CA GLU A 77 6.78 34.30 -45.36
C GLU A 77 5.58 34.56 -44.44
N GLN A 78 4.39 34.11 -44.82
CA GLN A 78 3.21 34.12 -43.94
C GLN A 78 3.46 33.30 -42.66
N GLY A 79 4.07 32.11 -42.80
CA GLY A 79 4.51 31.29 -41.67
C GLY A 79 5.52 32.00 -40.78
N ASN A 80 6.50 32.69 -41.36
CA ASN A 80 7.48 33.50 -40.62
C ASN A 80 6.81 34.65 -39.87
N ALA A 81 5.83 35.32 -40.47
CA ALA A 81 5.07 36.39 -39.83
C ALA A 81 4.22 35.86 -38.65
N ALA A 82 3.54 34.72 -38.85
CA ALA A 82 2.79 34.05 -37.79
C ALA A 82 3.71 33.59 -36.64
N PHE A 83 4.89 33.04 -36.96
CA PHE A 83 5.88 32.62 -35.98
C PHE A 83 6.39 33.80 -35.13
N LYS A 84 6.72 34.93 -35.77
CA LYS A 84 7.12 36.17 -35.07
C LYS A 84 5.99 36.73 -34.19
N ALA A 85 4.74 36.55 -34.60
CA ALA A 85 3.57 36.94 -33.83
C ALA A 85 3.21 35.95 -32.69
N GLY A 86 3.99 34.89 -32.47
CA GLY A 86 3.72 33.87 -31.45
C GLY A 86 2.57 32.91 -31.79
N ARG A 87 1.99 33.02 -33.00
CA ARG A 87 0.95 32.10 -33.49
C ARG A 87 1.60 30.87 -34.11
N PHE A 88 2.12 30.01 -33.25
CA PHE A 88 2.91 28.86 -33.69
C PHE A 88 2.10 27.80 -34.42
N GLN A 89 0.81 27.63 -34.09
CA GLN A 89 -0.07 26.69 -34.79
C GLN A 89 -0.34 27.13 -36.23
N ASP A 90 -0.71 28.40 -36.43
CA ASP A 90 -0.84 28.99 -37.78
C ASP A 90 0.48 28.89 -38.56
N ALA A 91 1.62 29.13 -37.91
CA ALA A 91 2.93 28.98 -38.54
C ALA A 91 3.17 27.54 -39.02
N ILE A 92 2.80 26.53 -38.22
CA ILE A 92 2.89 25.11 -38.60
C ILE A 92 2.05 24.82 -39.85
N GLU A 93 0.83 25.35 -39.91
CA GLU A 93 -0.06 25.17 -41.06
C GLU A 93 0.53 25.78 -42.33
N GLN A 94 1.03 27.02 -42.25
CA GLN A 94 1.66 27.67 -43.40
C GLN A 94 2.95 26.95 -43.83
N TYR A 95 3.83 26.57 -42.90
CA TYR A 95 5.02 25.80 -43.29
C TYR A 95 4.67 24.41 -43.86
N SER A 96 3.58 23.79 -43.42
CA SER A 96 3.12 22.51 -44.00
C SER A 96 2.69 22.69 -45.46
N LYS A 97 1.93 23.75 -45.76
CA LYS A 97 1.59 24.11 -47.14
C LYS A 97 2.84 24.39 -47.99
N ALA A 98 3.83 25.09 -47.44
CA ALA A 98 5.10 25.32 -48.16
C ALA A 98 5.85 24.00 -48.43
N ILE A 99 5.82 23.04 -47.49
CA ILE A 99 6.39 21.69 -47.66
C ILE A 99 5.63 20.91 -48.74
N ASP A 100 4.29 20.98 -48.77
CA ASP A 100 3.48 20.28 -49.78
C ASP A 100 3.79 20.79 -51.19
N LEU A 101 4.03 22.11 -51.34
CA LEU A 101 4.43 22.72 -52.62
C LEU A 101 5.86 22.35 -53.02
N ARG A 102 6.80 22.31 -52.06
CA ARG A 102 8.20 21.97 -52.34
C ARG A 102 8.82 21.14 -51.20
N PRO A 103 8.69 19.79 -51.26
CA PRO A 103 9.18 18.91 -50.19
C PRO A 103 10.70 18.87 -50.07
N SER A 104 11.43 19.23 -51.12
CA SER A 104 12.89 19.16 -51.19
C SER A 104 13.60 20.36 -50.54
N GLU A 105 12.88 21.40 -50.12
CA GLU A 105 13.47 22.60 -49.53
C GLU A 105 13.65 22.43 -48.01
N PRO A 106 14.88 22.30 -47.49
CA PRO A 106 15.11 22.01 -46.08
C PRO A 106 14.61 23.13 -45.15
N THR A 107 14.61 24.38 -45.61
CA THR A 107 14.27 25.55 -44.79
C THR A 107 12.87 25.43 -44.20
N TYR A 108 11.90 24.93 -44.97
CA TYR A 108 10.51 24.82 -44.53
C TYR A 108 10.35 23.82 -43.38
N TRP A 109 10.99 22.66 -43.52
CA TRP A 109 11.09 21.65 -42.46
C TRP A 109 11.73 22.23 -41.19
N THR A 110 12.86 22.94 -41.32
CA THR A 110 13.52 23.53 -40.14
C THR A 110 12.66 24.58 -39.45
N ASN A 111 11.88 25.38 -40.20
CA ASN A 111 11.02 26.42 -39.65
C ASN A 111 9.77 25.84 -38.99
N ARG A 112 9.18 24.79 -39.58
CA ARG A 112 8.10 24.03 -38.95
C ARG A 112 8.57 23.33 -37.67
N ALA A 113 9.75 22.74 -37.68
CA ALA A 113 10.37 22.19 -36.49
C ALA A 113 10.52 23.24 -35.38
N ALA A 114 10.93 24.47 -35.72
CA ALA A 114 11.04 25.55 -34.73
C ALA A 114 9.69 25.94 -34.12
N ALA A 115 8.62 25.94 -34.93
CA ALA A 115 7.26 26.19 -34.44
C ALA A 115 6.78 25.05 -33.52
N TYR A 116 7.05 23.79 -33.87
CA TYR A 116 6.79 22.65 -32.99
C TYR A 116 7.58 22.73 -31.68
N MET A 117 8.87 23.10 -31.72
CA MET A 117 9.70 23.29 -30.52
C MET A 117 9.16 24.40 -29.61
N ALA A 118 8.67 25.50 -30.20
CA ALA A 118 8.05 26.59 -29.43
C ALA A 118 6.77 26.15 -28.69
N LEU A 119 6.05 25.18 -29.25
CA LEU A 119 4.91 24.50 -28.62
C LEU A 119 5.32 23.32 -27.73
N LYS A 120 6.62 23.09 -27.50
CA LYS A 120 7.19 21.94 -26.76
C LYS A 120 6.83 20.57 -27.37
N ARG A 121 6.43 20.53 -28.64
CA ARG A 121 6.11 19.30 -29.38
C ARG A 121 7.39 18.72 -30.00
N PHE A 122 8.26 18.16 -29.17
CA PHE A 122 9.60 17.74 -29.59
C PHE A 122 9.62 16.50 -30.50
N ARG A 123 8.65 15.58 -30.40
CA ARG A 123 8.58 14.40 -31.27
C ARG A 123 8.32 14.79 -32.75
N PRO A 124 7.29 15.59 -33.09
CA PRO A 124 7.14 16.12 -34.46
C PRO A 124 8.35 16.96 -34.91
N ALA A 125 8.88 17.81 -34.03
CA ALA A 125 10.06 18.62 -34.36
C ALA A 125 11.29 17.78 -34.69
N LEU A 126 11.49 16.66 -33.98
CA LEU A 126 12.58 15.72 -34.23
C LEU A 126 12.49 15.15 -35.65
N SER A 127 11.30 14.71 -36.06
CA SER A 127 11.05 14.18 -37.41
C SER A 127 11.36 15.22 -38.49
N ASP A 128 10.88 16.46 -38.31
CA ASP A 128 11.14 17.55 -39.26
C ASP A 128 12.64 17.91 -39.32
N CYS A 129 13.33 17.91 -38.18
CA CYS A 129 14.77 18.15 -38.15
C CYS A 129 15.57 17.03 -38.82
N GLN A 130 15.16 15.77 -38.67
CA GLN A 130 15.77 14.63 -39.35
C GLN A 130 15.58 14.71 -40.87
N GLN A 131 14.38 15.08 -41.31
CA GLN A 131 14.10 15.30 -42.74
C GLN A 131 14.90 16.47 -43.31
N ALA A 132 14.99 17.59 -42.58
CA ALA A 132 15.83 18.71 -43.00
C ALA A 132 17.31 18.31 -43.09
N ALA A 133 17.81 17.55 -42.12
CA ALA A 133 19.20 17.10 -42.09
C ALA A 133 19.52 16.10 -43.23
N SER A 134 18.58 15.25 -43.63
CA SER A 134 18.78 14.33 -44.76
C SER A 134 18.89 15.08 -46.08
N LEU A 135 18.03 16.07 -46.30
CA LEU A 135 18.07 16.95 -47.47
C LEU A 135 19.34 17.83 -47.49
N GLN A 136 19.93 18.12 -46.33
CA GLN A 136 21.16 18.89 -46.17
C GLN A 136 22.41 18.00 -46.04
N SER A 137 22.35 16.72 -46.40
CA SER A 137 23.48 15.80 -46.22
C SER A 137 24.75 16.23 -46.97
N GLU A 138 24.61 16.83 -48.15
CA GLU A 138 25.74 17.37 -48.92
C GLU A 138 26.30 18.67 -48.33
N ASN A 139 25.43 19.53 -47.78
CA ASN A 139 25.79 20.81 -47.18
C ASN A 139 25.10 20.98 -45.80
N PRO A 140 25.65 20.35 -44.74
CA PRO A 140 24.99 20.33 -43.45
C PRO A 140 24.89 21.72 -42.82
N SER A 141 23.69 22.11 -42.38
CA SER A 141 23.46 23.39 -41.71
C SER A 141 23.65 23.28 -40.20
N PRO A 142 24.56 24.05 -39.56
CA PRO A 142 24.72 24.07 -38.10
C PRO A 142 23.41 24.39 -37.37
N LYS A 143 22.58 25.28 -37.93
CA LYS A 143 21.28 25.66 -37.35
C LYS A 143 20.30 24.47 -37.28
N THR A 144 20.22 23.68 -38.35
CA THR A 144 19.39 22.47 -38.40
C THR A 144 19.89 21.44 -37.39
N LEU A 145 21.20 21.19 -37.40
CA LEU A 145 21.81 20.19 -36.53
C LEU A 145 21.71 20.55 -35.04
N VAL A 146 21.81 21.84 -34.66
CA VAL A 146 21.59 22.29 -33.27
C VAL A 146 20.13 22.06 -32.86
N ARG A 147 19.15 22.34 -33.73
CA ARG A 147 17.72 22.05 -33.45
C ARG A 147 17.47 20.54 -33.34
N LEU A 148 18.10 19.75 -34.21
CA LEU A 148 18.05 18.28 -34.16
C LEU A 148 18.60 17.76 -32.83
N ALA A 149 19.79 18.18 -32.43
CA ALA A 149 20.41 17.80 -31.16
C ALA A 149 19.53 18.19 -29.96
N ARG A 150 18.88 19.35 -30.02
CA ARG A 150 17.97 19.80 -28.95
C ARG A 150 16.74 18.91 -28.86
N CYS A 151 16.14 18.56 -29.99
CA CYS A 151 15.01 17.62 -30.01
C CYS A 151 15.42 16.21 -29.53
N GLN A 152 16.63 15.76 -29.87
CA GLN A 152 17.20 14.50 -29.38
C GLN A 152 17.38 14.53 -27.86
N LEU A 153 17.89 15.63 -27.29
CA LEU A 153 17.95 15.82 -25.82
C LEU A 153 16.56 15.80 -25.17
N SER A 154 15.62 16.61 -25.69
CA SER A 154 14.26 16.72 -25.14
C SER A 154 13.44 15.43 -25.23
N THR A 155 13.88 14.46 -26.04
CA THR A 155 13.28 13.11 -26.13
C THR A 155 14.07 12.05 -25.37
N GLY A 156 15.16 12.43 -24.69
CA GLY A 156 16.01 11.54 -23.89
C GLY A 156 17.09 10.77 -24.67
N SER A 157 17.30 11.08 -25.95
CA SER A 157 18.26 10.39 -26.82
C SER A 157 19.66 11.02 -26.76
N THR A 158 20.46 10.67 -25.75
CA THR A 158 21.78 11.26 -25.52
C THR A 158 22.83 10.90 -26.57
N ALA A 159 22.96 9.62 -26.95
CA ALA A 159 23.98 9.19 -27.90
C ALA A 159 23.81 9.82 -29.29
N PRO A 160 22.61 9.85 -29.90
CA PRO A 160 22.37 10.60 -31.13
C PRO A 160 22.66 12.09 -30.96
N ALA A 161 22.26 12.70 -29.84
CA ALA A 161 22.50 14.12 -29.57
C ALA A 161 24.00 14.46 -29.55
N LEU A 162 24.83 13.67 -28.86
CA LEU A 162 26.29 13.87 -28.83
C LEU A 162 26.93 13.69 -30.21
N SER A 163 26.44 12.75 -31.01
CA SER A 163 26.91 12.56 -32.39
C SER A 163 26.59 13.78 -33.25
N THR A 164 25.34 14.25 -33.21
CA THR A 164 24.89 15.45 -33.95
C THR A 164 25.70 16.68 -33.54
N LEU A 165 25.93 16.87 -32.24
CA LEU A 165 26.71 18.00 -31.71
C LEU A 165 28.17 17.96 -32.14
N ARG A 166 28.77 16.77 -32.24
CA ARG A 166 30.12 16.62 -32.80
C ARG A 166 30.17 17.13 -34.24
N SER A 167 29.17 16.81 -35.06
CA SER A 167 29.08 17.32 -36.43
C SER A 167 28.93 18.83 -36.47
N VAL A 168 28.13 19.43 -35.55
CA VAL A 168 28.01 20.89 -35.44
C VAL A 168 29.37 21.53 -35.13
N LEU A 169 30.06 21.02 -34.12
CA LEU A 169 31.34 21.59 -33.65
C LEU A 169 32.50 21.34 -34.61
N ALA A 170 32.39 20.36 -35.51
CA ALA A 170 33.32 20.18 -36.61
C ALA A 170 33.17 21.28 -37.68
N ILE A 171 31.95 21.77 -37.91
CA ILE A 171 31.66 22.85 -38.87
C ILE A 171 31.90 24.22 -38.24
N ASP A 172 31.43 24.42 -37.00
CA ASP A 172 31.55 25.66 -36.24
C ASP A 172 32.03 25.34 -34.80
N PRO A 173 33.37 25.31 -34.57
CA PRO A 173 33.94 24.98 -33.26
C PRO A 173 33.58 25.96 -32.13
N LYS A 174 33.16 27.18 -32.46
CA LYS A 174 32.85 28.24 -31.47
C LYS A 174 31.34 28.44 -31.28
N ASN A 175 30.53 27.50 -31.75
CA ASN A 175 29.09 27.57 -31.61
C ASN A 175 28.64 27.49 -30.14
N ASP A 176 28.39 28.64 -29.51
CA ASP A 176 28.01 28.75 -28.10
C ASP A 176 26.76 27.91 -27.75
N ALA A 177 25.76 27.90 -28.65
CA ALA A 177 24.54 27.11 -28.46
C ALA A 177 24.83 25.60 -28.44
N ALA A 178 25.70 25.11 -29.33
CA ALA A 178 26.11 23.71 -29.38
C ALA A 178 26.94 23.31 -28.14
N LEU A 179 27.87 24.15 -27.70
CA LEU A 179 28.69 23.89 -26.51
C LEU A 179 27.83 23.81 -25.23
N LYS A 180 26.92 24.76 -25.04
CA LYS A 180 25.96 24.74 -23.90
C LYS A 180 25.06 23.52 -23.96
N LEU A 181 24.57 23.15 -25.15
CA LEU A 181 23.72 21.98 -25.32
C LEU A 181 24.50 20.68 -25.04
N GLN A 182 25.76 20.59 -25.47
CA GLN A 182 26.63 19.45 -25.21
C GLN A 182 26.84 19.22 -23.72
N GLN A 183 27.09 20.27 -22.94
CA GLN A 183 27.23 20.15 -21.47
C GLN A 183 26.00 19.49 -20.84
N ARG A 184 24.80 19.86 -21.30
CA ARG A 184 23.53 19.33 -20.78
C ARG A 184 23.27 17.90 -21.22
N VAL A 185 23.64 17.54 -22.44
CA VAL A 185 23.56 16.15 -22.91
C VAL A 185 24.52 15.26 -22.11
N LEU A 186 25.73 15.73 -21.82
CA LEU A 186 26.70 15.02 -20.99
C LEU A 186 26.23 14.88 -19.54
N GLU A 187 25.56 15.90 -18.99
CA GLU A 187 24.90 15.83 -17.67
C GLU A 187 23.84 14.73 -17.65
N LEU A 188 22.94 14.69 -18.65
CA LEU A 188 21.93 13.64 -18.76
C LEU A 188 22.57 12.25 -18.91
N GLU A 189 23.61 12.11 -19.74
CA GLU A 189 24.33 10.86 -19.92
C GLU A 189 25.02 10.39 -18.64
N ALA A 190 25.57 11.31 -17.84
CA ALA A 190 26.13 10.97 -16.53
C ALA A 190 25.03 10.47 -15.56
N HIS A 191 23.85 11.09 -15.55
CA HIS A 191 22.73 10.62 -14.74
C HIS A 191 22.19 9.26 -15.20
N LEU A 192 22.11 9.01 -16.51
CA LEU A 192 21.72 7.71 -17.07
C LEU A 192 22.71 6.61 -16.71
N ARG A 193 24.02 6.87 -16.79
CA ARG A 193 25.06 5.91 -16.34
C ARG A 193 24.96 5.61 -14.84
N ASN A 194 24.70 6.63 -14.02
CA ASN A 194 24.49 6.45 -12.58
C ASN A 194 23.22 5.64 -12.30
N LEU A 195 22.13 5.88 -13.05
CA LEU A 195 20.90 5.12 -12.97
C LEU A 195 21.14 3.65 -13.30
N GLU A 196 21.78 3.36 -14.44
CA GLU A 196 22.10 1.99 -14.85
C GLU A 196 23.02 1.29 -13.84
N GLY A 197 24.06 1.98 -13.38
CA GLY A 197 24.96 1.46 -12.33
C GLY A 197 24.22 1.13 -11.04
N ALA A 198 23.33 2.00 -10.58
CA ALA A 198 22.50 1.77 -9.39
C ALA A 198 21.52 0.61 -9.59
N ARG A 199 20.87 0.50 -10.76
CA ARG A 199 19.97 -0.63 -11.09
C ARG A 199 20.72 -1.96 -11.13
N ASN A 200 21.92 -1.99 -11.68
CA ASN A 200 22.77 -3.19 -11.74
C ASN A 200 23.21 -3.64 -10.34
N ARG A 201 23.52 -2.69 -9.44
CA ARG A 201 23.82 -2.97 -8.03
C ARG A 201 22.57 -3.16 -7.16
N LYS A 202 21.37 -3.04 -7.74
CA LYS A 202 20.08 -3.07 -7.03
C LYS A 202 19.93 -2.02 -5.93
N GLU A 203 20.64 -0.90 -6.05
CA GLU A 203 20.53 0.26 -5.16
C GLU A 203 19.31 1.10 -5.57
N TRP A 204 18.10 0.58 -5.35
CA TRP A 204 16.85 1.17 -5.86
C TRP A 204 16.63 2.62 -5.40
N GLY A 205 17.09 2.98 -4.20
CA GLY A 205 17.06 4.36 -3.70
C GLY A 205 17.93 5.32 -4.52
N MET A 206 19.15 4.89 -4.89
CA MET A 206 20.04 5.66 -5.75
C MET A 206 19.55 5.70 -7.19
N ALA A 207 18.99 4.58 -7.68
CA ALA A 207 18.36 4.52 -9.00
C ALA A 207 17.19 5.52 -9.10
N ARG A 208 16.33 5.61 -8.08
CA ARG A 208 15.25 6.61 -8.00
C ARG A 208 15.77 8.04 -8.08
N ILE A 209 16.80 8.38 -7.30
CA ILE A 209 17.39 9.73 -7.28
C ILE A 209 18.01 10.06 -8.65
N ALA A 210 18.77 9.13 -9.24
CA ALA A 210 19.37 9.33 -10.56
C ALA A 210 18.29 9.51 -11.64
N LEU A 211 17.20 8.73 -11.59
CA LEU A 211 16.07 8.85 -12.49
C LEU A 211 15.36 10.21 -12.37
N ASP A 212 15.10 10.68 -11.15
CA ASP A 212 14.49 12.02 -10.93
C ASP A 212 15.38 13.12 -11.53
N LYS A 213 16.71 13.02 -11.39
CA LYS A 213 17.64 13.96 -12.05
C LYS A 213 17.57 13.87 -13.57
N CYS A 214 17.47 12.67 -14.14
CA CYS A 214 17.27 12.50 -15.59
C CYS A 214 15.97 13.19 -16.05
N MET A 215 14.86 12.96 -15.33
CA MET A 215 13.57 13.58 -15.64
C MET A 215 13.65 15.09 -15.55
N GLN A 216 14.30 15.63 -14.50
CA GLN A 216 14.47 17.07 -14.31
C GLN A 216 15.24 17.74 -15.46
N VAL A 217 16.28 17.09 -16.01
CA VAL A 217 17.01 17.65 -17.18
C VAL A 217 16.10 17.79 -18.39
N ILE A 218 15.22 16.80 -18.65
CA ILE A 218 14.26 16.83 -19.76
C ILE A 218 13.16 17.87 -19.49
N GLU A 219 12.60 17.90 -18.28
CA GLU A 219 11.55 18.85 -17.89
C GLU A 219 12.04 20.30 -17.98
N ASN A 220 13.30 20.55 -17.60
CA ASN A 220 13.94 21.86 -17.76
C ASN A 220 14.09 22.28 -19.23
N GLU A 221 14.17 21.33 -20.17
CA GLU A 221 14.06 21.60 -21.61
C GLU A 221 12.63 21.81 -22.10
N GLY A 222 11.64 21.60 -21.23
CA GLY A 222 10.23 21.51 -21.61
C GLY A 222 9.91 20.24 -22.39
N GLY A 223 10.82 19.27 -22.43
CA GLY A 223 10.65 18.00 -23.13
C GLY A 223 9.66 17.07 -22.45
N ASP A 224 9.14 16.12 -23.21
CA ASP A 224 8.25 15.09 -22.71
C ASP A 224 9.07 13.93 -22.12
N VAL A 225 9.00 13.76 -20.80
CA VAL A 225 9.65 12.63 -20.14
C VAL A 225 9.13 11.31 -20.72
N PRO A 226 10.02 10.40 -21.15
CA PRO A 226 9.61 9.10 -21.67
C PRO A 226 8.72 8.33 -20.68
N ILE A 227 7.62 7.73 -21.17
CA ILE A 227 6.72 6.93 -20.33
C ILE A 227 7.47 5.82 -19.59
N GLN A 228 8.43 5.18 -20.26
CA GLN A 228 9.27 4.14 -19.68
C GLN A 228 10.00 4.59 -18.41
N TRP A 229 10.41 5.87 -18.33
CA TRP A 229 11.07 6.42 -17.15
C TRP A 229 10.08 6.60 -16.01
N ARG A 230 8.85 7.02 -16.31
CA ARG A 230 7.77 7.05 -15.30
C ARG A 230 7.47 5.65 -14.78
N LEU A 231 7.47 4.64 -15.63
CA LEU A 231 7.27 3.23 -15.23
C LEU A 231 8.43 2.72 -14.36
N TRP A 232 9.68 3.02 -14.71
CA TRP A 232 10.83 2.69 -13.87
C TRP A 232 10.74 3.33 -12.48
N LYS A 233 10.19 4.54 -12.36
CA LYS A 233 9.94 5.16 -11.06
C LYS A 233 8.99 4.33 -10.21
N VAL A 234 7.92 3.79 -10.80
CA VAL A 234 7.00 2.87 -10.10
C VAL A 234 7.73 1.59 -9.68
N GLU A 235 8.48 0.97 -10.60
CA GLU A 235 9.26 -0.24 -10.34
C GLU A 235 10.26 -0.06 -9.18
N HIS A 236 10.98 1.07 -9.16
CA HIS A 236 11.94 1.37 -8.09
C HIS A 236 11.25 1.54 -6.73
N GLU A 237 10.08 2.18 -6.66
CA GLU A 237 9.34 2.31 -5.39
C GLU A 237 8.75 0.97 -4.93
N ILE A 238 8.28 0.12 -5.86
CA ILE A 238 7.86 -1.26 -5.56
C ILE A 238 9.03 -2.06 -4.96
N ALA A 239 10.21 -2.02 -5.59
CA ALA A 239 11.38 -2.73 -5.10
C ALA A 239 11.82 -2.26 -3.70
N ARG A 240 11.57 -0.99 -3.36
CA ARG A 240 11.81 -0.40 -2.04
C ARG A 240 10.70 -0.70 -1.02
N LYS A 241 9.65 -1.43 -1.41
CA LYS A 241 8.44 -1.68 -0.59
C LYS A 241 7.72 -0.38 -0.17
N ASN A 242 7.89 0.70 -0.93
CA ASN A 242 7.26 1.99 -0.65
C ASN A 242 5.95 2.11 -1.45
N TRP A 243 4.93 1.41 -0.97
CA TRP A 243 3.69 1.18 -1.72
C TRP A 243 2.89 2.45 -2.01
N ASP A 244 2.92 3.43 -1.11
CA ASP A 244 2.22 4.71 -1.30
C ASP A 244 2.88 5.54 -2.39
N ALA A 245 4.21 5.67 -2.36
CA ALA A 245 4.95 6.36 -3.41
C ALA A 245 4.82 5.66 -4.78
N ALA A 246 4.83 4.32 -4.79
CA ALA A 246 4.56 3.53 -5.99
C ALA A 246 3.15 3.80 -6.54
N SER A 247 2.15 3.92 -5.66
CA SER A 247 0.77 4.23 -6.06
C SER A 247 0.64 5.61 -6.67
N ILE A 248 1.29 6.63 -6.07
CA ILE A 248 1.33 7.99 -6.60
C ILE A 248 2.02 8.01 -7.96
N ALA A 249 3.18 7.36 -8.10
CA ALA A 249 3.93 7.30 -9.35
C ALA A 249 3.15 6.58 -10.47
N ALA A 250 2.41 5.52 -10.13
CA ALA A 250 1.60 4.80 -11.11
C ALA A 250 0.40 5.63 -11.59
N ASN A 251 -0.23 6.38 -10.70
CA ASN A 251 -1.29 7.33 -11.06
C ASN A 251 -0.75 8.45 -11.95
N ASP A 252 0.44 8.98 -11.65
CA ASP A 252 1.10 9.98 -12.48
C ASP A 252 1.37 9.44 -13.89
N ALA A 253 1.93 8.24 -14.02
CA ALA A 253 2.16 7.59 -15.32
C ALA A 253 0.88 7.46 -16.16
N LEU A 254 -0.22 7.04 -15.54
CA LEU A 254 -1.54 6.93 -16.20
C LEU A 254 -2.18 8.28 -16.50
N ARG A 255 -1.85 9.35 -15.77
CA ARG A 255 -2.31 10.70 -16.11
C ARG A 255 -1.68 11.20 -17.42
N PHE A 256 -0.41 10.87 -17.64
CA PHE A 256 0.31 11.25 -18.85
C PHE A 256 -0.08 10.38 -20.05
N GLU A 257 -0.15 9.06 -19.88
CA GLU A 257 -0.57 8.13 -20.93
C GLU A 257 -1.65 7.15 -20.41
N PRO A 258 -2.94 7.55 -20.42
CA PRO A 258 -4.04 6.73 -19.88
C PRO A 258 -4.24 5.39 -20.60
N ASN A 259 -3.91 5.36 -21.89
CA ASN A 259 -4.10 4.20 -22.76
C ASN A 259 -2.79 3.42 -23.00
N SER A 260 -1.82 3.50 -22.08
CA SER A 260 -0.60 2.69 -22.14
C SER A 260 -0.84 1.29 -21.56
N PRO A 261 -0.71 0.20 -22.35
CA PRO A 261 -0.81 -1.16 -21.84
C PRO A 261 0.24 -1.46 -20.75
N ASP A 262 1.44 -0.92 -20.89
CA ASP A 262 2.52 -1.06 -19.91
C ASP A 262 2.15 -0.39 -18.57
N ALA A 263 1.66 0.86 -18.61
CA ALA A 263 1.26 1.58 -17.40
C ALA A 263 0.10 0.88 -16.66
N LEU A 264 -0.89 0.39 -17.40
CA LEU A 264 -1.99 -0.40 -16.84
C LEU A 264 -1.51 -1.73 -16.26
N THR A 265 -0.53 -2.39 -16.90
CA THR A 265 0.06 -3.63 -16.41
C THR A 265 0.82 -3.41 -15.09
N VAL A 266 1.66 -2.38 -15.01
CA VAL A 266 2.40 -2.02 -13.80
C VAL A 266 1.45 -1.61 -12.67
N ARG A 267 0.37 -0.87 -12.97
CA ARG A 267 -0.68 -0.57 -11.98
C ARG A 267 -1.38 -1.83 -11.50
N GLY A 268 -1.67 -2.77 -12.40
CA GLY A 268 -2.21 -4.08 -12.07
C GLY A 268 -1.28 -4.88 -11.16
N LEU A 269 0.03 -4.86 -11.42
CA LEU A 269 1.03 -5.53 -10.58
C LEU A 269 1.05 -4.93 -9.18
N LEU A 270 1.07 -3.60 -9.05
CA LEU A 270 1.02 -2.93 -7.75
C LEU A 270 -0.22 -3.32 -6.94
N MET A 271 -1.40 -3.36 -7.60
CA MET A 271 -2.64 -3.79 -6.95
C MET A 271 -2.57 -5.25 -6.50
N PHE A 272 -1.96 -6.12 -7.30
CA PHE A 272 -1.77 -7.52 -6.95
C PHE A 272 -0.85 -7.68 -5.73
N LEU A 273 0.30 -7.00 -5.72
CA LEU A 273 1.28 -7.04 -4.63
C LEU A 273 0.70 -6.50 -3.31
N THR A 274 -0.19 -5.50 -3.39
CA THR A 274 -0.88 -4.89 -2.25
C THR A 274 -2.21 -5.57 -1.89
N THR A 275 -2.44 -6.82 -2.33
CA THR A 275 -3.62 -7.68 -2.03
C THR A 275 -4.95 -7.27 -2.68
N ARG A 276 -4.97 -6.23 -3.51
CA ARG A 276 -6.17 -5.73 -4.21
C ARG A 276 -6.40 -6.46 -5.54
N THR A 277 -6.56 -7.77 -5.48
CA THR A 277 -6.56 -8.66 -6.65
C THR A 277 -7.70 -8.42 -7.64
N ALA A 278 -8.88 -8.01 -7.16
CA ALA A 278 -10.00 -7.62 -8.02
C ALA A 278 -9.66 -6.40 -8.89
N GLN A 279 -9.07 -5.36 -8.29
CA GLN A 279 -8.61 -4.16 -9.01
C GLN A 279 -7.44 -4.50 -9.94
N ALA A 280 -6.52 -5.37 -9.50
CA ALA A 280 -5.44 -5.88 -10.35
C ALA A 280 -5.98 -6.52 -11.62
N THR A 281 -6.99 -7.38 -11.50
CA THR A 281 -7.64 -8.04 -12.64
C THR A 281 -8.28 -7.04 -13.59
N GLN A 282 -8.95 -6.00 -13.09
CA GLN A 282 -9.56 -4.95 -13.92
C GLN A 282 -8.51 -4.18 -14.73
N HIS A 283 -7.40 -3.77 -14.13
CA HIS A 283 -6.33 -3.07 -14.83
C HIS A 283 -5.66 -3.95 -15.90
N VAL A 284 -5.37 -5.21 -15.57
CA VAL A 284 -4.76 -6.16 -16.51
C VAL A 284 -5.69 -6.50 -17.67
N GLN A 285 -7.00 -6.65 -17.42
CA GLN A 285 -7.99 -6.81 -18.50
C GLN A 285 -8.05 -5.57 -19.39
N SER A 286 -7.93 -4.37 -18.81
CA SER A 286 -7.91 -3.12 -19.57
C SER A 286 -6.67 -3.02 -20.46
N ALA A 287 -5.50 -3.40 -19.95
CA ALA A 287 -4.27 -3.50 -20.76
C ALA A 287 -4.45 -4.47 -21.94
N LEU A 288 -5.02 -5.65 -21.70
CA LEU A 288 -5.25 -6.67 -22.73
C LEU A 288 -6.37 -6.32 -23.73
N ARG A 289 -7.28 -5.39 -23.40
CA ARG A 289 -8.24 -4.85 -24.36
C ARG A 289 -7.57 -3.91 -25.35
N LEU A 290 -6.56 -3.16 -24.91
CA LEU A 290 -5.77 -2.26 -25.76
C LEU A 290 -4.76 -3.03 -26.61
N ASP A 291 -4.08 -4.02 -26.01
CA ASP A 291 -3.15 -4.91 -26.69
C ASP A 291 -3.37 -6.37 -26.23
N PRO A 292 -4.11 -7.18 -27.00
CA PRO A 292 -4.31 -8.60 -26.70
C PRO A 292 -3.03 -9.43 -26.67
N GLY A 293 -1.97 -8.98 -27.36
CA GLY A 293 -0.66 -9.63 -27.45
C GLY A 293 0.30 -9.25 -26.32
N HIS A 294 -0.12 -8.39 -25.40
CA HIS A 294 0.75 -7.84 -24.35
C HIS A 294 1.25 -8.93 -23.38
N VAL A 295 2.50 -9.38 -23.58
CA VAL A 295 3.07 -10.55 -22.89
C VAL A 295 3.08 -10.39 -21.38
N ALA A 296 3.48 -9.22 -20.87
CA ALA A 296 3.55 -8.96 -19.44
C ALA A 296 2.17 -9.00 -18.78
N ALA A 297 1.15 -8.44 -19.44
CA ALA A 297 -0.23 -8.45 -18.95
C ALA A 297 -0.81 -9.88 -18.95
N MET A 298 -0.55 -10.67 -20.00
CA MET A 298 -0.98 -12.06 -20.06
C MET A 298 -0.38 -12.91 -18.94
N LYS A 299 0.93 -12.77 -18.69
CA LYS A 299 1.64 -13.45 -17.59
C LYS A 299 1.07 -13.06 -16.23
N LEU A 300 0.89 -11.76 -16.01
CA LEU A 300 0.33 -11.24 -14.76
C LEU A 300 -1.11 -11.73 -14.54
N ARG A 301 -1.96 -11.73 -15.58
CA ARG A 301 -3.33 -12.26 -15.50
C ARG A 301 -3.35 -13.71 -15.05
N LYS A 302 -2.48 -14.54 -15.62
CA LYS A 302 -2.36 -15.96 -15.25
C LYS A 302 -1.92 -16.09 -13.80
N ARG A 303 -0.88 -15.36 -13.40
CA ARG A 303 -0.36 -15.36 -12.03
C ARG A 303 -1.41 -14.95 -10.98
N ILE A 304 -2.18 -13.90 -11.25
CA ILE A 304 -3.28 -13.46 -10.37
C ILE A 304 -4.29 -14.60 -10.17
N LYS A 305 -4.78 -15.19 -11.28
CA LYS A 305 -5.77 -16.29 -11.24
C LYS A 305 -5.25 -17.51 -10.50
N ASP A 306 -4.02 -17.93 -10.79
CA ASP A 306 -3.42 -19.10 -10.16
C ASP A 306 -3.29 -18.91 -8.64
N VAL A 307 -2.81 -17.74 -8.21
CA VAL A 307 -2.64 -17.41 -6.78
C VAL A 307 -4.00 -17.30 -6.07
N GLU A 308 -5.00 -16.68 -6.67
CA GLU A 308 -6.35 -16.61 -6.10
C GLU A 308 -6.95 -18.00 -5.91
N ARG A 309 -6.91 -18.85 -6.96
CA ARG A 309 -7.41 -20.22 -6.89
C ARG A 309 -6.71 -21.03 -5.80
N LEU A 310 -5.37 -21.01 -5.76
CA LEU A 310 -4.60 -21.76 -4.75
C LEU A 310 -4.86 -21.27 -3.33
N LYS A 311 -4.99 -19.95 -3.14
CA LYS A 311 -5.37 -19.36 -1.85
C LYS A 311 -6.76 -19.84 -1.41
N GLU A 312 -7.73 -19.86 -2.31
CA GLU A 312 -9.10 -20.30 -2.00
C GLU A 312 -9.17 -21.80 -1.69
N GLU A 313 -8.45 -22.64 -2.45
CA GLU A 313 -8.31 -24.07 -2.19
C GLU A 313 -7.67 -24.32 -0.81
N GLY A 314 -6.55 -23.65 -0.51
CA GLY A 314 -5.91 -23.73 0.80
C GLY A 314 -6.83 -23.30 1.95
N ASN A 315 -7.58 -22.20 1.76
CA ASN A 315 -8.55 -21.71 2.74
C ASN A 315 -9.68 -22.74 2.99
N LEU A 316 -10.17 -23.39 1.94
CA LEU A 316 -11.19 -24.43 2.04
C LEU A 316 -10.64 -25.64 2.81
N LEU A 317 -9.46 -26.13 2.44
CA LEU A 317 -8.80 -27.27 3.08
C LEU A 317 -8.55 -27.01 4.57
N PHE A 318 -8.07 -25.81 4.91
CA PHE A 318 -7.87 -25.37 6.28
C PHE A 318 -9.17 -25.41 7.10
N LYS A 319 -10.28 -24.96 6.52
CA LYS A 319 -11.62 -25.00 7.17
C LYS A 319 -12.11 -26.43 7.35
N THR A 320 -11.81 -27.33 6.40
CA THR A 320 -12.19 -28.75 6.48
C THR A 320 -11.26 -29.60 7.36
N GLY A 321 -10.21 -29.01 7.95
CA GLY A 321 -9.26 -29.71 8.82
C GLY A 321 -8.16 -30.49 8.09
N LYS A 322 -8.11 -30.45 6.76
CA LYS A 322 -7.03 -31.04 5.94
C LYS A 322 -5.81 -30.14 5.94
N LEU A 323 -5.17 -30.03 7.11
CA LEU A 323 -4.15 -29.02 7.39
C LEU A 323 -2.88 -29.19 6.54
N GLN A 324 -2.40 -30.41 6.31
CA GLN A 324 -1.22 -30.64 5.49
C GLN A 324 -1.47 -30.23 4.02
N GLU A 325 -2.58 -30.68 3.44
CA GLU A 325 -2.98 -30.28 2.08
C GLU A 325 -3.16 -28.76 1.97
N ALA A 326 -3.69 -28.10 3.01
CA ALA A 326 -3.81 -26.64 3.05
C ALA A 326 -2.44 -25.95 3.03
N ALA A 327 -1.48 -26.44 3.82
CA ALA A 327 -0.12 -25.91 3.86
C ALA A 327 0.57 -26.07 2.50
N ASP A 328 0.37 -27.19 1.82
CA ASP A 328 0.92 -27.46 0.48
C ASP A 328 0.34 -26.48 -0.55
N LYS A 329 -0.97 -26.21 -0.52
CA LYS A 329 -1.61 -25.23 -1.41
C LYS A 329 -1.13 -23.81 -1.18
N TYR A 330 -0.91 -23.40 0.07
CA TYR A 330 -0.28 -22.10 0.33
C TYR A 330 1.17 -22.07 -0.14
N GLY A 331 1.92 -23.18 -0.03
CA GLY A 331 3.26 -23.32 -0.60
C GLY A 331 3.28 -23.12 -2.11
N GLU A 332 2.40 -23.80 -2.84
CA GLU A 332 2.22 -23.62 -4.28
C GLU A 332 1.90 -22.15 -4.63
N ALA A 333 1.03 -21.48 -3.86
CA ALA A 333 0.70 -20.08 -4.06
C ALA A 333 1.92 -19.16 -3.85
N LEU A 334 2.75 -19.44 -2.83
CA LEU A 334 3.97 -18.69 -2.54
C LEU A 334 5.04 -18.87 -3.62
N GLU A 335 5.11 -20.02 -4.27
CA GLU A 335 5.97 -20.24 -5.44
C GLU A 335 5.50 -19.42 -6.66
N ARG A 336 4.18 -19.35 -6.89
CA ARG A 336 3.59 -18.55 -7.98
C ARG A 336 3.78 -17.05 -7.75
N ILE A 337 3.79 -16.58 -6.50
CA ILE A 337 4.16 -15.21 -6.18
C ILE A 337 5.68 -15.03 -6.29
N GLY A 338 6.49 -15.97 -5.81
CA GLY A 338 7.94 -15.81 -5.75
C GLY A 338 8.36 -14.72 -4.76
N ALA A 339 9.65 -14.40 -4.77
CA ALA A 339 10.29 -13.43 -3.87
C ALA A 339 11.26 -12.53 -4.65
N ASP A 340 10.86 -12.09 -5.85
CA ASP A 340 11.68 -11.17 -6.64
C ASP A 340 11.80 -9.83 -5.90
N GLU A 341 13.03 -9.42 -5.66
CA GLU A 341 13.39 -8.16 -5.02
C GLU A 341 12.84 -6.95 -5.80
N ARG A 342 12.76 -7.04 -7.13
CA ARG A 342 12.18 -6.01 -7.99
C ARG A 342 10.68 -5.82 -7.75
N GLU A 343 10.01 -6.83 -7.21
CA GLU A 343 8.61 -6.82 -6.82
C GLU A 343 8.42 -6.66 -5.30
N GLY A 344 9.42 -6.13 -4.60
CA GLY A 344 9.36 -5.95 -3.15
C GLY A 344 9.26 -7.28 -2.40
N ASN A 345 9.92 -8.32 -2.90
CA ASN A 345 9.89 -9.69 -2.39
C ASN A 345 8.47 -10.29 -2.37
N GLY A 346 7.61 -9.92 -3.34
CA GLY A 346 6.24 -10.44 -3.45
C GLY A 346 5.20 -9.67 -2.61
N GLY A 347 5.62 -8.63 -1.89
CA GLY A 347 4.74 -7.67 -1.22
C GLY A 347 3.77 -8.24 -0.18
N HIS A 348 2.71 -7.49 0.10
CA HIS A 348 1.71 -7.83 1.11
C HIS A 348 0.96 -9.13 0.78
N ILE A 349 0.74 -9.44 -0.50
CA ILE A 349 0.09 -10.71 -0.89
C ILE A 349 0.91 -11.93 -0.49
N ARG A 350 2.24 -11.85 -0.56
CA ARG A 350 3.12 -12.89 -0.03
C ARG A 350 3.04 -12.97 1.50
N ALA A 351 3.05 -11.82 2.18
CA ALA A 351 2.92 -11.74 3.63
C ALA A 351 1.65 -12.45 4.13
N VAL A 352 0.50 -12.17 3.51
CA VAL A 352 -0.78 -12.80 3.86
C VAL A 352 -0.74 -14.32 3.71
N LEU A 353 -0.13 -14.84 2.64
CA LEU A 353 -0.04 -16.29 2.43
C LEU A 353 0.93 -16.98 3.39
N LEU A 354 2.05 -16.32 3.72
CA LEU A 354 2.96 -16.79 4.76
C LEU A 354 2.26 -16.84 6.12
N SER A 355 1.50 -15.80 6.48
CA SER A 355 0.70 -15.77 7.72
C SER A 355 -0.35 -16.90 7.77
N ASN A 356 -1.02 -17.18 6.65
CA ASN A 356 -1.98 -18.29 6.55
C ASN A 356 -1.30 -19.65 6.70
N ARG A 357 -0.14 -19.86 6.05
CA ARG A 357 0.63 -21.10 6.14
C ARG A 357 1.23 -21.29 7.54
N ALA A 358 1.80 -20.25 8.14
CA ALA A 358 2.26 -20.25 9.53
C ALA A 358 1.16 -20.64 10.51
N THR A 359 -0.04 -20.08 10.36
CA THR A 359 -1.21 -20.44 11.18
C THR A 359 -1.60 -21.92 11.00
N THR A 360 -1.40 -22.47 9.79
CA THR A 360 -1.62 -23.89 9.49
C THR A 360 -0.56 -24.76 10.15
N TYR A 361 0.71 -24.35 10.11
CA TYR A 361 1.81 -25.05 10.77
C TYR A 361 1.69 -25.04 12.30
N VAL A 362 1.22 -23.95 12.91
CA VAL A 362 0.89 -23.91 14.34
C VAL A 362 -0.14 -25.00 14.70
N LYS A 363 -1.18 -25.19 13.88
CA LYS A 363 -2.16 -26.26 14.11
C LYS A 363 -1.62 -27.68 13.87
N LEU A 364 -0.54 -27.80 13.10
CA LEU A 364 0.19 -29.05 12.87
C LEU A 364 1.32 -29.27 13.88
N GLU A 365 1.46 -28.38 14.87
CA GLU A 365 2.56 -28.41 15.87
C GLU A 365 3.96 -28.31 15.24
N ARG A 366 4.06 -27.74 14.04
CA ARG A 366 5.30 -27.45 13.32
C ARG A 366 5.79 -26.05 13.64
N TRP A 367 6.26 -25.86 14.87
CA TRP A 367 6.55 -24.54 15.45
C TRP A 367 7.68 -23.79 14.74
N ASP A 368 8.76 -24.48 14.37
CA ASP A 368 9.91 -23.85 13.70
C ASP A 368 9.57 -23.36 12.29
N ASP A 369 8.84 -24.18 11.52
CA ASP A 369 8.35 -23.79 10.19
C ASP A 369 7.37 -22.62 10.27
N ALA A 370 6.49 -22.62 11.28
CA ALA A 370 5.56 -21.54 11.52
C ALA A 370 6.29 -20.23 11.90
N LEU A 371 7.35 -20.33 12.71
CA LEU A 371 8.16 -19.19 13.12
C LEU A 371 8.89 -18.57 11.92
N ALA A 372 9.52 -19.41 11.08
CA ALA A 372 10.19 -18.95 9.88
C ALA A 372 9.24 -18.20 8.92
N ASP A 373 8.04 -18.74 8.71
CA ASP A 373 7.04 -18.08 7.84
C ASP A 373 6.54 -16.75 8.42
N VAL A 374 6.27 -16.70 9.73
CA VAL A 374 5.70 -15.51 10.36
C VAL A 374 6.72 -14.36 10.47
N GLU A 375 8.00 -14.68 10.66
CA GLU A 375 9.08 -13.69 10.64
C GLU A 375 9.17 -13.02 9.27
N VAL A 376 9.22 -13.82 8.19
CA VAL A 376 9.22 -13.27 6.82
C VAL A 376 7.93 -12.51 6.52
N SER A 377 6.78 -12.96 7.03
CA SER A 377 5.51 -12.23 6.89
C SER A 377 5.61 -10.83 7.51
N LEU A 378 6.17 -10.70 8.72
CA LEU A 378 6.28 -9.42 9.43
C LEU A 378 7.38 -8.51 8.86
N GLU A 379 8.40 -9.06 8.19
CA GLU A 379 9.37 -8.28 7.40
C GLU A 379 8.79 -7.68 6.10
N LEU A 380 7.71 -8.29 5.58
CA LEU A 380 7.00 -7.82 4.39
C LEU A 380 5.84 -6.89 4.74
N ASP A 381 5.17 -7.16 5.86
CA ASP A 381 4.06 -6.39 6.39
C ASP A 381 4.12 -6.41 7.94
N SER A 382 4.78 -5.40 8.49
CA SER A 382 4.96 -5.24 9.94
C SER A 382 3.67 -4.85 10.66
N THR A 383 2.67 -4.37 9.93
CA THR A 383 1.37 -3.93 10.46
C THR A 383 0.38 -5.08 10.63
N SER A 384 0.71 -6.27 10.12
CA SER A 384 -0.16 -7.44 10.18
C SER A 384 -0.36 -7.97 11.61
N PHE A 385 -1.44 -7.52 12.27
CA PHE A 385 -1.81 -8.02 13.60
C PHE A 385 -2.06 -9.53 13.64
N LYS A 386 -2.48 -10.13 12.51
CA LYS A 386 -2.69 -11.57 12.39
C LYS A 386 -1.38 -12.34 12.44
N ALA A 387 -0.34 -11.85 11.76
CA ALA A 387 0.99 -12.45 11.81
C ALA A 387 1.61 -12.27 13.21
N ALA A 388 1.55 -11.05 13.78
CA ALA A 388 2.03 -10.79 15.15
C ALA A 388 1.36 -11.71 16.19
N ARG A 389 0.04 -11.89 16.11
CA ARG A 389 -0.69 -12.85 16.95
C ARG A 389 -0.18 -14.28 16.80
N THR A 390 0.06 -14.73 15.56
CA THR A 390 0.58 -16.08 15.32
C THR A 390 1.98 -16.26 15.91
N ARG A 391 2.86 -15.26 15.77
CA ARG A 391 4.20 -15.29 16.40
C ARG A 391 4.11 -15.29 17.92
N ALA A 392 3.22 -14.49 18.50
CA ALA A 392 2.98 -14.47 19.94
C ALA A 392 2.57 -15.86 20.47
N ARG A 393 1.66 -16.56 19.77
CA ARG A 393 1.26 -17.94 20.14
C ARG A 393 2.42 -18.93 20.07
N ILE A 394 3.30 -18.80 19.08
CA ILE A 394 4.50 -19.63 18.97
C ILE A 394 5.44 -19.34 20.15
N PHE A 395 5.63 -18.06 20.51
CA PHE A 395 6.46 -17.68 21.66
C PHE A 395 5.89 -18.15 23.00
N VAL A 396 4.57 -18.17 23.18
CA VAL A 396 3.94 -18.79 24.36
C VAL A 396 4.32 -20.28 24.44
N HIS A 397 4.25 -21.01 23.31
CA HIS A 397 4.64 -22.42 23.27
C HIS A 397 6.14 -22.64 23.54
N MET A 398 6.99 -21.71 23.08
CA MET A 398 8.43 -21.72 23.35
C MET A 398 8.81 -21.18 24.74
N GLU A 399 7.83 -20.89 25.61
CA GLU A 399 8.02 -20.30 26.94
C GLU A 399 8.74 -18.93 26.93
N LYS A 400 8.74 -18.25 25.77
CA LYS A 400 9.27 -16.89 25.60
C LYS A 400 8.18 -15.87 25.92
N PHE A 401 7.69 -15.88 27.15
CA PHE A 401 6.47 -15.17 27.54
C PHE A 401 6.59 -13.64 27.40
N GLU A 402 7.73 -13.03 27.74
CA GLU A 402 7.94 -11.59 27.54
C GLU A 402 7.81 -11.18 26.08
N ALA A 403 8.42 -11.93 25.16
CA ALA A 403 8.35 -11.68 23.73
C ALA A 403 6.91 -11.85 23.21
N ALA A 404 6.21 -12.88 23.68
CA ALA A 404 4.81 -13.11 23.35
C ALA A 404 3.90 -11.95 23.79
N ILE A 405 4.08 -11.45 25.02
CA ILE A 405 3.31 -10.31 25.54
C ILE A 405 3.55 -9.05 24.73
N SER A 406 4.81 -8.79 24.35
CA SER A 406 5.16 -7.66 23.48
C SER A 406 4.43 -7.75 22.13
N ASP A 407 4.46 -8.92 21.49
CA ASP A 407 3.76 -9.14 20.21
C ASP A 407 2.24 -9.02 20.35
N PHE A 408 1.64 -9.55 21.43
CA PHE A 408 0.20 -9.39 21.66
C PHE A 408 -0.20 -7.94 21.85
N LYS A 409 0.58 -7.14 22.60
CA LYS A 409 0.31 -5.70 22.77
C LYS A 409 0.37 -4.97 21.44
N SER A 410 1.44 -5.18 20.67
CA SER A 410 1.57 -4.59 19.34
C SER A 410 0.43 -5.03 18.39
N ALA A 411 0.04 -6.31 18.44
CA ALA A 411 -1.09 -6.82 17.66
C ALA A 411 -2.42 -6.18 18.07
N ILE A 412 -2.64 -5.89 19.36
CA ILE A 412 -3.85 -5.20 19.85
C ILE A 412 -3.90 -3.77 19.30
N GLU A 413 -2.80 -3.02 19.40
CA GLU A 413 -2.73 -1.64 18.89
C GLU A 413 -3.06 -1.59 17.38
N GLN A 414 -2.50 -2.50 16.58
CA GLN A 414 -2.82 -2.58 15.15
C GLN A 414 -4.25 -3.07 14.89
N ALA A 415 -4.76 -4.01 15.68
CA ALA A 415 -6.13 -4.50 15.55
C ALA A 415 -7.19 -3.46 15.96
N GLU A 416 -6.85 -2.49 16.81
CA GLU A 416 -7.74 -1.35 17.14
C GLU A 416 -7.86 -0.36 15.96
N LEU A 417 -6.88 -0.34 15.05
CA LEU A 417 -6.90 0.48 13.84
C LEU A 417 -7.60 -0.23 12.66
N GLU A 418 -7.29 -1.50 12.44
CA GLU A 418 -7.68 -2.23 11.21
C GLU A 418 -8.53 -3.50 11.45
N GLY A 419 -8.63 -3.95 12.69
CA GLY A 419 -9.31 -5.20 13.08
C GLY A 419 -10.78 -5.00 13.45
N SER A 420 -11.43 -6.11 13.85
CA SER A 420 -12.77 -6.06 14.44
C SER A 420 -12.72 -6.02 15.96
N ASP A 421 -13.77 -5.51 16.62
CA ASP A 421 -13.93 -5.58 18.07
C ASP A 421 -13.85 -7.01 18.62
N ALA A 422 -14.19 -8.01 17.81
CA ALA A 422 -14.05 -9.41 18.17
C ALA A 422 -12.57 -9.84 18.19
N ASP A 423 -11.77 -9.39 17.22
CA ASP A 423 -10.33 -9.67 17.17
C ASP A 423 -9.61 -9.02 18.35
N VAL A 424 -9.92 -7.76 18.65
CA VAL A 424 -9.34 -7.02 19.79
C VAL A 424 -9.65 -7.73 21.11
N ARG A 425 -10.91 -8.15 21.32
CA ARG A 425 -11.29 -8.91 22.53
C ARG A 425 -10.58 -10.26 22.62
N ALA A 426 -10.46 -10.98 21.50
CA ALA A 426 -9.75 -12.25 21.47
C ALA A 426 -8.26 -12.07 21.81
N LEU A 427 -7.60 -11.06 21.25
CA LEU A 427 -6.21 -10.72 21.55
C LEU A 427 -6.01 -10.33 23.02
N LYS A 428 -6.89 -9.49 23.59
CA LYS A 428 -6.84 -9.12 25.02
C LYS A 428 -6.99 -10.34 25.93
N ALA A 429 -7.83 -11.31 25.57
CA ALA A 429 -7.98 -12.55 26.30
C ALA A 429 -6.73 -13.45 26.21
N GLU A 430 -6.08 -13.53 25.04
CA GLU A 430 -4.82 -14.27 24.86
C GLU A 430 -3.65 -13.59 25.58
N LEU A 431 -3.58 -12.26 25.55
CA LEU A 431 -2.60 -11.47 26.31
C LEU A 431 -2.69 -11.77 27.80
N LYS A 432 -3.90 -11.73 28.38
CA LYS A 432 -4.10 -12.04 29.81
C LYS A 432 -3.60 -13.44 30.16
N LYS A 433 -3.82 -14.44 29.29
CA LYS A 433 -3.31 -15.80 29.49
C LYS A 433 -1.78 -15.84 29.45
N ALA A 434 -1.16 -15.11 28.52
CA ALA A 434 0.30 -15.02 28.44
C ALA A 434 0.90 -14.31 29.66
N GLU A 435 0.25 -13.26 30.19
CA GLU A 435 0.67 -12.57 31.43
C GLU A 435 0.56 -13.48 32.65
N VAL A 436 -0.52 -14.26 32.77
CA VAL A 436 -0.66 -15.28 33.83
C VAL A 436 0.43 -16.34 33.70
N ALA A 437 0.70 -16.84 32.49
CA ALA A 437 1.76 -17.81 32.25
C ALA A 437 3.16 -17.24 32.59
N LEU A 438 3.40 -15.96 32.26
CA LEU A 438 4.63 -15.28 32.66
C LEU A 438 4.77 -15.20 34.18
N LYS A 439 3.70 -14.78 34.89
CA LYS A 439 3.70 -14.72 36.36
C LYS A 439 3.99 -16.11 36.93
N GLN A 440 3.31 -17.15 36.43
CA GLN A 440 3.53 -18.53 36.84
C GLN A 440 4.96 -19.03 36.59
N SER A 441 5.61 -18.61 35.50
CA SER A 441 7.00 -18.96 35.20
C SER A 441 8.01 -18.29 36.14
N LYS A 442 7.68 -17.10 36.67
CA LYS A 442 8.50 -16.33 37.61
C LYS A 442 8.25 -16.71 39.07
N THR A 443 7.04 -17.18 39.38
CA THR A 443 6.71 -17.68 40.72
C THR A 443 7.45 -18.99 40.98
N LYS A 444 8.02 -19.11 42.18
CA LYS A 444 8.66 -20.35 42.64
C LYS A 444 7.66 -21.51 42.56
N ASP A 445 8.04 -22.63 41.95
CA ASP A 445 7.21 -23.84 41.92
C ASP A 445 7.30 -24.59 43.26
N TYR A 446 6.40 -24.30 44.19
CA TYR A 446 6.39 -24.91 45.52
C TYR A 446 6.14 -26.42 45.49
N TYR A 447 5.42 -26.92 44.49
CA TYR A 447 5.20 -28.36 44.30
C TYR A 447 6.50 -29.05 43.90
N LYS A 448 7.25 -28.44 42.97
CA LYS A 448 8.57 -28.93 42.56
C LYS A 448 9.60 -28.83 43.68
N ILE A 449 9.56 -27.78 44.50
CA ILE A 449 10.43 -27.62 45.68
C ILE A 449 10.20 -28.76 46.69
N LEU A 450 8.95 -29.16 46.94
CA LEU A 450 8.63 -30.29 47.83
C LEU A 450 8.73 -31.66 47.13
N GLY A 451 8.85 -31.70 45.81
CA GLY A 451 8.90 -32.93 45.03
C GLY A 451 7.58 -33.71 45.04
N VAL A 452 6.44 -33.00 44.95
CA VAL A 452 5.08 -33.56 44.90
C VAL A 452 4.35 -33.06 43.65
N GLU A 453 3.38 -33.83 43.17
CA GLU A 453 2.54 -33.42 42.03
C GLU A 453 1.50 -32.38 42.44
N ARG A 454 1.02 -31.54 41.51
CA ARG A 454 -0.03 -30.54 41.77
C ARG A 454 -1.34 -31.12 42.30
N THR A 455 -1.62 -32.38 41.96
CA THR A 455 -2.78 -33.16 42.40
C THR A 455 -2.61 -33.77 43.80
N CYS A 456 -1.49 -33.51 44.49
CA CYS A 456 -1.17 -34.16 45.76
C CYS A 456 -2.17 -33.83 46.88
N THR A 457 -2.38 -34.81 47.74
CA THR A 457 -3.17 -34.69 48.96
C THR A 457 -2.41 -33.92 50.06
N GLU A 458 -3.13 -33.38 51.03
CA GLU A 458 -2.53 -32.67 52.17
C GLU A 458 -1.56 -33.57 52.98
N MET A 459 -1.84 -34.87 53.05
CA MET A 459 -0.96 -35.85 53.68
C MET A 459 0.37 -36.02 52.93
N GLU A 460 0.34 -36.00 51.61
CA GLU A 460 1.54 -36.09 50.77
C GLU A 460 2.41 -34.85 50.90
N ILE A 461 1.82 -33.66 50.98
CA ILE A 461 2.52 -32.40 51.25
C ILE A 461 3.25 -32.46 52.61
N LYS A 462 2.55 -32.87 53.68
CA LYS A 462 3.14 -33.01 55.02
C LYS A 462 4.27 -34.06 55.04
N LYS A 463 4.10 -35.16 54.31
CA LYS A 463 5.11 -36.23 54.22
C LYS A 463 6.35 -35.75 53.45
N ALA A 464 6.15 -35.04 52.34
CA ALA A 464 7.21 -34.48 51.52
C ALA A 464 8.00 -33.40 52.28
N TYR A 465 7.32 -32.48 52.97
CA TYR A 465 7.95 -31.49 53.85
C TYR A 465 8.84 -32.15 54.90
N ARG A 466 8.32 -33.13 55.66
CA ARG A 466 9.15 -33.84 56.66
C ARG A 466 10.39 -34.50 56.05
N ARG A 467 10.26 -35.09 54.86
CA ARG A 467 11.37 -35.74 54.15
C ARG A 467 12.43 -34.71 53.72
N GLU A 468 12.02 -33.65 53.03
CA GLU A 468 12.95 -32.66 52.49
C GLU A 468 13.55 -31.76 53.58
N SER A 469 12.77 -31.36 54.59
CA SER A 469 13.28 -30.58 55.74
C SER A 469 14.33 -31.36 56.53
N LEU A 470 14.15 -32.66 56.75
CA LEU A 470 15.15 -33.48 57.45
C LEU A 470 16.46 -33.58 56.66
N LYS A 471 16.37 -33.60 55.32
CA LYS A 471 17.51 -33.72 54.41
C LYS A 471 18.30 -32.42 54.29
N HIS A 472 17.61 -31.28 54.29
CA HIS A 472 18.21 -29.96 54.12
C HIS A 472 18.38 -29.19 55.44
N HIS A 473 18.15 -29.82 56.60
CA HIS A 473 18.26 -29.15 57.91
C HIS A 473 19.67 -28.56 58.14
N PRO A 474 19.80 -27.29 58.58
CA PRO A 474 21.09 -26.63 58.79
C PRO A 474 22.02 -27.40 59.75
N ASP A 475 21.48 -27.89 60.86
CA ASP A 475 22.25 -28.67 61.86
C ASP A 475 22.78 -30.02 61.36
N LYS A 476 22.29 -30.52 60.21
CA LYS A 476 22.75 -31.76 59.57
C LYS A 476 23.69 -31.51 58.40
N GLY A 477 24.19 -30.27 58.25
CA GLY A 477 25.03 -29.87 57.12
C GLY A 477 24.25 -29.69 55.82
N GLY A 478 22.94 -29.44 55.92
CA GLY A 478 22.06 -29.19 54.79
C GLY A 478 22.18 -27.75 54.26
N ASP A 479 21.72 -27.57 53.02
CA ASP A 479 21.66 -26.25 52.36
C ASP A 479 20.55 -25.38 53.00
N GLU A 480 20.97 -24.32 53.69
CA GLU A 480 20.09 -23.41 54.44
C GLU A 480 19.10 -22.66 53.51
N GLU A 481 19.52 -22.32 52.29
CA GLU A 481 18.63 -21.65 51.32
C GLU A 481 17.53 -22.60 50.85
N LYS A 482 17.87 -23.87 50.60
CA LYS A 482 16.87 -24.90 50.26
C LYS A 482 15.93 -25.16 51.43
N PHE A 483 16.44 -25.18 52.67
CA PHE A 483 15.59 -25.35 53.85
C PHE A 483 14.57 -24.23 54.00
N LYS A 484 14.97 -22.98 53.73
CA LYS A 484 14.06 -21.82 53.69
C LYS A 484 12.99 -21.98 52.61
N LEU A 485 13.37 -22.36 51.39
CA LEU A 485 12.43 -22.61 50.28
C LEU A 485 11.44 -23.74 50.57
N ILE A 486 11.88 -24.83 51.20
CA ILE A 486 11.03 -25.96 51.61
C ILE A 486 10.00 -25.53 52.66
N SER A 487 10.42 -24.67 53.59
CA SER A 487 9.55 -24.15 54.66
C SER A 487 8.52 -23.15 54.11
N GLU A 488 8.95 -22.28 53.20
CA GLU A 488 8.08 -21.38 52.43
C GLU A 488 7.04 -22.18 51.62
N ALA A 489 7.49 -23.20 50.89
CA ALA A 489 6.63 -24.08 50.09
C ALA A 489 5.57 -24.79 50.93
N HIS A 490 5.93 -25.35 52.10
CA HIS A 490 4.96 -25.98 52.98
C HIS A 490 3.95 -24.97 53.55
N THR A 491 4.37 -23.74 53.86
CA THR A 491 3.48 -22.70 54.41
C THR A 491 2.39 -22.31 53.42
N VAL A 492 2.73 -22.23 52.13
CA VAL A 492 1.77 -21.90 51.07
C VAL A 492 0.90 -23.11 50.72
N LEU A 493 1.48 -24.30 50.59
CA LEU A 493 0.76 -25.49 50.10
C LEU A 493 -0.08 -26.22 51.16
N SER A 494 0.23 -26.06 52.46
CA SER A 494 -0.52 -26.71 53.55
C SER A 494 -1.81 -25.99 53.91
N ASP A 495 -1.96 -24.71 53.54
CA ASP A 495 -3.20 -23.93 53.72
C ASP A 495 -4.06 -24.03 52.44
N PRO A 496 -5.30 -24.56 52.51
CA PRO A 496 -6.16 -24.73 51.33
C PRO A 496 -6.45 -23.44 50.56
N VAL A 497 -6.56 -22.30 51.25
CA VAL A 497 -6.87 -21.00 50.63
C VAL A 497 -5.64 -20.44 49.94
N LYS A 498 -4.47 -20.51 50.59
CA LYS A 498 -3.20 -20.07 49.98
C LYS A 498 -2.81 -20.95 48.81
N ARG A 499 -2.99 -22.27 48.92
CA ARG A 499 -2.80 -23.21 47.82
C ARG A 499 -3.67 -22.87 46.62
N GLN A 500 -4.96 -22.59 46.85
CA GLN A 500 -5.87 -22.21 45.77
C GLN A 500 -5.47 -20.88 45.11
N ARG A 501 -5.08 -19.86 45.88
CA ARG A 501 -4.59 -18.57 45.33
C ARG A 501 -3.30 -18.76 44.53
N TYR A 502 -2.37 -19.52 45.08
CA TYR A 502 -1.12 -19.88 44.40
C TYR A 502 -1.39 -20.61 43.07
N ASP A 503 -2.32 -21.58 43.07
CA ASP A 503 -2.72 -22.32 41.86
C ASP A 503 -3.41 -21.42 40.81
N LEU A 504 -4.13 -20.39 41.26
CA LEU A 504 -4.73 -19.37 40.40
C LEU A 504 -3.73 -18.30 39.92
N GLY A 505 -2.49 -18.31 40.44
CA GLY A 505 -1.49 -17.28 40.17
C GLY A 505 -1.80 -15.94 40.85
N GLU A 506 -2.67 -15.92 41.87
CA GLU A 506 -3.06 -14.75 42.64
C GLU A 506 -2.11 -14.45 43.81
N ASP A 507 -0.88 -14.97 43.78
CA ASP A 507 0.02 -14.85 44.93
C ASP A 507 0.56 -13.42 45.13
N ASP A 508 0.59 -13.04 46.41
CA ASP A 508 0.75 -11.73 47.04
C ASP A 508 2.16 -11.12 46.86
N GLU A 509 2.43 -10.48 45.72
CA GLU A 509 3.53 -9.48 45.62
C GLU A 509 3.05 -8.03 45.74
N ASP A 510 1.74 -7.77 45.86
CA ASP A 510 1.21 -6.43 46.11
C ASP A 510 1.22 -6.01 47.59
N ASP A 511 1.46 -6.95 48.53
CA ASP A 511 1.54 -6.64 49.97
C ASP A 511 2.96 -6.28 50.47
N ARG A 512 3.97 -6.22 49.58
CA ARG A 512 5.34 -5.84 49.98
C ARG A 512 5.63 -4.33 49.96
N PHE A 513 4.66 -3.47 49.62
CA PHE A 513 4.89 -2.02 49.55
C PHE A 513 3.69 -1.16 49.98
N GLY A 514 3.06 -1.48 51.12
CA GLY A 514 1.80 -0.83 51.52
C GLY A 514 1.49 -0.73 53.02
N GLY A 515 2.46 -0.36 53.88
CA GLY A 515 2.16 0.33 55.15
C GLY A 515 1.86 -0.52 56.42
N MET A 516 2.46 -0.08 57.52
CA MET A 516 2.30 -0.51 58.94
C MET A 516 3.02 -1.79 59.42
N GLY A 517 4.30 -1.60 59.78
CA GLY A 517 4.81 -1.75 61.15
C GLY A 517 4.51 -3.03 61.94
N GLY A 518 5.54 -3.88 62.11
CA GLY A 518 5.62 -4.87 63.19
C GLY A 518 6.43 -6.10 62.80
N GLY A 519 7.75 -6.03 62.93
CA GLY A 519 8.62 -7.20 62.75
C GLY A 519 8.33 -8.25 63.82
N VAL A 520 7.76 -9.39 63.42
CA VAL A 520 7.66 -10.57 64.26
C VAL A 520 8.90 -11.42 63.99
N ASP A 521 9.76 -11.54 64.99
CA ASP A 521 10.99 -12.34 64.94
C ASP A 521 10.63 -13.84 64.92
N LEU A 522 11.07 -14.54 63.88
CA LEU A 522 10.82 -15.97 63.65
C LEU A 522 11.49 -16.87 64.70
N SER A 523 12.41 -16.33 65.51
CA SER A 523 12.96 -16.97 66.71
C SER A 523 11.90 -17.30 67.77
N GLU A 524 10.91 -16.43 67.93
CA GLU A 524 9.97 -16.44 69.07
C GLU A 524 8.80 -17.40 68.81
N LEU A 525 8.41 -17.57 67.54
CA LEU A 525 7.38 -18.51 67.11
C LEU A 525 7.82 -19.98 67.23
N PHE A 526 9.13 -20.26 67.14
CA PHE A 526 9.68 -21.61 67.27
C PHE A 526 9.75 -22.10 68.72
N ALA A 527 9.88 -21.18 69.69
CA ALA A 527 9.89 -21.49 71.12
C ALA A 527 8.51 -21.91 71.65
N GLN A 528 7.42 -21.43 71.04
CA GLN A 528 6.06 -21.68 71.50
C GLN A 528 5.55 -23.11 71.22
N PHE A 529 6.24 -23.87 70.36
CA PHE A 529 5.75 -25.19 69.91
C PHE A 529 6.46 -26.40 70.56
N HIS A 530 7.55 -26.21 71.34
CA HIS A 530 8.37 -27.31 71.88
C HIS A 530 8.54 -27.35 73.41
N GLY A 531 7.98 -26.41 74.18
CA GLY A 531 8.00 -26.44 75.66
C GLY A 531 6.80 -27.15 76.28
N HIS A 532 6.92 -28.45 76.57
CA HIS A 532 5.90 -29.29 77.22
C HIS A 532 5.54 -28.88 78.67
N GLY A 533 4.28 -29.12 79.08
CA GLY A 533 4.01 -29.97 80.26
C GLY A 533 3.32 -29.36 81.50
N PHE A 534 2.17 -29.96 81.86
CA PHE A 534 1.68 -30.26 83.23
C PHE A 534 1.60 -29.15 84.32
N GLY A 535 0.39 -28.92 84.84
CA GLY A 535 0.20 -28.45 86.23
C GLY A 535 -0.97 -27.48 86.42
N GLY A 536 -1.98 -27.88 87.19
CA GLY A 536 -3.25 -27.16 87.34
C GLY A 536 -3.27 -25.99 88.31
N GLY A 537 -4.40 -25.28 88.32
CA GLY A 537 -5.01 -24.75 89.55
C GLY A 537 -5.37 -23.26 89.60
N ARG A 538 -6.68 -23.03 89.79
CA ARG A 538 -7.35 -21.88 90.46
C ARG A 538 -7.37 -20.48 89.79
N GLY A 539 -8.59 -19.96 89.55
CA GLY A 539 -8.89 -18.51 89.56
C GLY A 539 -9.15 -18.01 91.01
N PRO A 540 -9.86 -16.87 91.26
CA PRO A 540 -10.33 -15.77 90.39
C PRO A 540 -10.06 -14.34 90.98
N GLY A 541 -10.41 -13.23 90.29
CA GLY A 541 -10.68 -11.95 90.99
C GLY A 541 -10.47 -10.60 90.26
N PHE A 542 -11.58 -9.97 89.84
CA PHE A 542 -12.09 -8.62 90.20
C PHE A 542 -11.33 -7.29 89.91
N SER A 543 -12.04 -6.38 89.19
CA SER A 543 -12.14 -4.89 89.30
C SER A 543 -10.90 -4.01 89.09
N SER A 544 -10.93 -2.73 88.72
CA SER A 544 -11.91 -1.70 88.28
C SER A 544 -11.07 -0.41 88.06
N TYR A 545 -11.69 0.68 87.60
CA TYR A 545 -11.18 2.06 87.37
C TYR A 545 -10.48 2.33 86.02
N GLY A 546 -10.84 3.34 85.23
CA GLY A 546 -11.83 4.41 85.39
C GLY A 546 -11.41 5.67 84.61
N GLY A 547 -12.39 6.40 84.05
CA GLY A 547 -12.30 7.81 83.59
C GLY A 547 -12.13 7.99 82.07
N GLY A 548 -12.90 8.80 81.33
CA GLY A 548 -13.94 9.77 81.67
C GLY A 548 -13.84 11.01 80.74
N GLY A 549 -14.97 11.42 80.12
CA GLY A 549 -15.17 12.69 79.41
C GLY A 549 -15.36 12.55 77.89
N GLY A 550 -16.34 13.15 77.20
CA GLY A 550 -17.39 14.10 77.57
C GLY A 550 -17.71 15.07 76.41
N PHE A 551 -18.95 14.99 75.89
CA PHE A 551 -19.79 16.06 75.30
C PHE A 551 -19.57 16.69 73.90
N GLY A 552 -20.70 16.77 73.17
CA GLY A 552 -21.11 17.83 72.22
C GLY A 552 -20.92 17.47 70.74
N GLY A 553 -21.89 17.44 69.83
CA GLY A 553 -23.21 18.08 69.72
C GLY A 553 -23.24 18.94 68.44
N GLY A 554 -24.14 18.68 67.48
CA GLY A 554 -24.29 19.56 66.31
C GLY A 554 -25.14 19.01 65.16
N TYR A 555 -26.35 19.55 65.02
CA TYR A 555 -27.42 19.24 64.08
C TYR A 555 -27.27 19.93 62.69
N GLY A 556 -27.96 19.36 61.69
CA GLY A 556 -28.57 20.08 60.55
C GLY A 556 -27.82 19.97 59.22
N GLY A 557 -28.43 19.71 58.06
CA GLY A 557 -29.82 19.57 57.65
C GLY A 557 -29.90 19.54 56.12
N TYR A 558 -30.95 18.90 55.58
CA TYR A 558 -31.64 19.12 54.28
C TYR A 558 -30.91 19.94 53.19
N GLY A 559 -30.72 19.49 51.96
CA GLY A 559 -31.68 18.84 51.06
C GLY A 559 -31.81 19.68 49.78
N GLY A 560 -32.14 19.08 48.64
CA GLY A 560 -32.70 19.83 47.50
C GLY A 560 -32.11 19.55 46.12
N TYR A 561 -32.94 18.90 45.31
CA TYR A 561 -32.87 18.68 43.86
C TYR A 561 -32.73 19.96 43.02
N GLY A 562 -32.25 19.80 41.79
CA GLY A 562 -32.56 20.72 40.68
C GLY A 562 -31.67 20.52 39.46
N GLY A 563 -32.20 19.87 38.42
CA GLY A 563 -31.51 19.60 37.16
C GLY A 563 -31.47 20.76 36.16
N GLY A 564 -30.87 20.49 35.00
CA GLY A 564 -30.91 21.35 33.83
C GLY A 564 -29.88 20.92 32.79
N GLY A 565 -30.34 20.27 31.72
CA GLY A 565 -29.52 20.05 30.51
C GLY A 565 -29.62 21.22 29.54
N TYR A 566 -28.71 21.28 28.55
CA TYR A 566 -28.94 21.94 27.26
C TYR A 566 -28.02 21.39 26.16
N SER A 567 -28.58 21.46 24.95
CA SER A 567 -28.23 20.90 23.64
C SER A 567 -27.01 21.47 22.90
N ARG A 568 -26.59 20.75 21.84
CA ARG A 568 -26.31 21.18 20.44
C ARG A 568 -25.75 19.95 19.68
N GLY A 569 -26.00 19.65 18.41
CA GLY A 569 -26.62 20.34 17.26
C GLY A 569 -25.94 19.79 15.98
N ASP A 570 -26.74 19.39 14.99
CA ASP A 570 -26.40 18.83 13.66
C ASP A 570 -25.41 19.65 12.82
N PHE A 571 -24.76 19.01 11.82
CA PHE A 571 -24.86 19.39 10.39
C PHE A 571 -24.25 18.32 9.44
N SER A 572 -24.98 18.03 8.37
CA SER A 572 -24.60 17.25 7.19
C SER A 572 -24.19 18.16 6.03
N PHE A 573 -23.34 17.69 5.11
CA PHE A 573 -23.60 17.52 3.66
C PHE A 573 -22.48 16.72 3.00
#